data_AF-A0A4Q5YDH0-F1
#
_entry.id   AF-A0A4Q5YDH0-F1
#
_cell.length_a   1.000
_cell.length_b   1.000
_cell.length_c   1.000
_cell.angle_alpha   90.00
_cell.angle_beta   90.00
_cell.angle_gamma   90.00
#
_symmetry.space_group_name_H-M   'P 1'
#
loop_
_entity.id
_entity.type
_entity.pdbx_description
1 polymer ?
#
loop_
_entity_poly.entity_id
_entity_poly.type
_entity_poly.pdbx_seq_one_letter_code
_entity_poly.pdbx_strand_id
1 'polypeptide(L)'
;MKKFFLAGLLLTACVSTTTEMFARTAVAAAPGVPAKVSAAYAALEAELAADGKILSNPVWSQSKGVYSVCFVIVDIAAADATYTTAGVSFKGNGQRVY
;
A
#
# COMPACT_ATOMS: atom_id res chain seq x y z
N MET A 1 -11.08 23.48 -61.17
CA MET A 1 -10.02 24.12 -60.35
C MET A 1 -10.63 25.15 -59.42
N LYS A 2 -10.61 24.93 -58.10
CA LYS A 2 -10.50 25.94 -57.01
C LYS A 2 -10.75 25.26 -55.65
N LYS A 3 -9.70 25.29 -54.79
CA LYS A 3 -9.65 25.71 -53.37
C LYS A 3 -10.71 25.08 -52.42
N PHE A 4 -10.40 24.54 -51.24
CA PHE A 4 -9.64 25.12 -50.14
C PHE A 4 -9.17 24.03 -49.15
N PHE A 5 -8.03 24.28 -48.52
CA PHE A 5 -7.55 23.63 -47.31
C PHE A 5 -8.57 23.75 -46.17
N LEU A 6 -8.76 22.69 -45.38
CA LEU A 6 -8.96 22.84 -43.95
C LEU A 6 -8.43 21.62 -43.20
N ALA A 7 -7.25 21.80 -42.59
CA ALA A 7 -6.69 20.89 -41.61
C ALA A 7 -7.58 20.92 -40.35
N GLY A 8 -8.45 19.93 -40.20
CA GLY A 8 -9.25 19.70 -39.01
C GLY A 8 -8.45 18.93 -37.97
N LEU A 9 -7.57 19.64 -37.26
CA LEU A 9 -6.92 19.19 -36.04
C LEU A 9 -8.00 18.96 -34.96
N LEU A 10 -8.62 17.78 -34.89
CA LEU A 10 -9.38 17.40 -33.70
C LEU A 10 -8.43 16.76 -32.69
N LEU A 11 -7.93 17.67 -31.85
CA LEU A 11 -7.29 17.47 -30.56
C LEU A 11 -7.96 16.32 -29.78
N THR A 12 -7.46 15.10 -29.94
CA THR A 12 -7.79 14.01 -29.02
C THR A 12 -7.01 14.31 -27.76
N ALA A 13 -7.64 15.05 -26.84
CA ALA A 13 -7.10 15.24 -25.50
C ALA A 13 -6.99 13.86 -24.86
N CYS A 14 -5.77 13.32 -24.89
CA CYS A 14 -5.37 12.25 -24.00
C CYS A 14 -5.63 12.74 -22.58
N VAL A 15 -6.78 12.38 -22.01
CA VAL A 15 -6.91 12.31 -20.56
C VAL A 15 -6.12 11.07 -20.16
N SER A 16 -4.79 11.20 -20.16
CA SER A 16 -3.97 10.37 -19.30
C SER A 16 -4.33 10.81 -17.88
N THR A 17 -5.34 10.16 -17.31
CA THR A 17 -5.44 10.06 -15.86
C THR A 17 -4.13 9.43 -15.42
N THR A 18 -3.19 10.28 -15.02
CA THR A 18 -2.08 9.90 -14.17
C THR A 18 -2.74 9.38 -12.90
N THR A 19 -3.05 8.08 -12.88
CA THR A 19 -3.08 7.35 -11.63
C THR A 19 -1.67 7.54 -11.09
N GLU A 20 -1.53 8.45 -10.13
CA GLU A 20 -0.32 8.52 -9.32
C GLU A 20 -0.19 7.13 -8.70
N MET A 21 0.58 6.27 -9.35
CA MET A 21 1.11 5.08 -8.73
C MET A 21 2.00 5.62 -7.63
N PHE A 22 1.42 5.81 -6.44
CA PHE A 22 2.17 5.73 -5.21
C PHE A 22 2.89 4.40 -5.29
N ALA A 23 4.17 4.46 -5.68
CA ALA A 23 5.04 3.31 -5.65
C ALA A 23 4.97 2.81 -4.21
N ARG A 24 4.25 1.70 -4.01
CA ARG A 24 4.16 1.04 -2.72
C ARG A 24 5.58 0.61 -2.42
N THR A 25 6.27 1.40 -1.61
CA THR A 25 7.52 0.98 -1.01
C THR A 25 7.15 -0.20 -0.15
N ALA A 26 7.26 -1.41 -0.71
CA ALA A 26 7.09 -2.65 0.01
C ALA A 26 8.06 -2.56 1.18
N VAL A 27 7.54 -2.44 2.40
CA VAL A 27 8.41 -2.38 3.55
C VAL A 27 9.08 -3.74 3.64
N ALA A 28 10.40 -3.76 3.43
CA ALA A 28 11.17 -4.99 3.44
C ALA A 28 10.88 -5.72 4.76
N ALA A 29 10.37 -6.94 4.66
CA ALA A 29 10.12 -7.78 5.82
C ALA A 29 11.42 -7.91 6.62
N ALA A 30 11.32 -7.80 7.94
CA ALA A 30 12.50 -7.96 8.80
C ALA A 30 13.19 -9.32 8.54
N PRO A 31 14.53 -9.37 8.58
CA PRO A 31 15.26 -10.63 8.42
C PRO A 31 14.77 -11.67 9.43
N GLY A 32 14.43 -12.88 8.96
CA GLY A 32 13.94 -13.98 9.80
C GLY A 32 12.41 -14.18 9.80
N VAL A 33 11.64 -13.34 9.11
CA VAL A 33 10.19 -13.51 8.94
C VAL A 33 9.88 -14.53 7.82
N PRO A 34 9.10 -15.60 8.07
CA PRO A 34 8.74 -16.59 7.06
C PRO A 34 7.94 -15.98 5.90
N ALA A 35 8.11 -16.52 4.69
CA ALA A 35 7.43 -16.07 3.48
C ALA A 35 5.89 -16.00 3.62
N LYS A 36 5.30 -16.92 4.40
CA LYS A 36 3.86 -16.94 4.66
C LYS A 36 3.41 -15.79 5.56
N VAL A 37 4.26 -15.40 6.52
CA VAL A 37 3.99 -14.26 7.42
C VAL A 37 4.12 -12.95 6.65
N SER A 38 5.17 -12.81 5.83
CA SER A 38 5.34 -11.61 5.00
C SER A 38 4.22 -11.47 3.96
N ALA A 39 3.74 -12.57 3.38
CA ALA A 39 2.55 -12.54 2.51
C ALA A 39 1.27 -12.11 3.26
N ALA A 40 1.05 -12.62 4.47
CA ALA A 40 -0.11 -12.24 5.29
C ALA A 40 -0.07 -10.77 5.75
N TYR A 41 1.13 -10.23 5.99
CA TYR A 41 1.34 -8.82 6.27
C TYR A 41 1.13 -7.95 5.03
N ALA A 42 1.63 -8.35 3.86
CA ALA A 42 1.37 -7.64 2.60
C ALA A 42 -0.13 -7.60 2.26
N ALA A 43 -0.88 -8.66 2.59
CA ALA A 43 -2.34 -8.67 2.48
C ALA A 43 -2.99 -7.65 3.43
N LEU A 44 -2.48 -7.48 4.66
CA LEU A 44 -2.95 -6.42 5.57
C LEU A 44 -2.71 -5.03 5.01
N GLU A 45 -1.53 -4.80 4.45
CA GLU A 45 -1.19 -3.53 3.81
C GLU A 45 -2.11 -3.23 2.62
N ALA A 46 -2.55 -4.26 1.88
CA ALA A 46 -3.51 -4.12 0.78
C ALA A 46 -4.93 -3.83 1.26
N GLU A 47 -5.39 -4.50 2.33
CA GLU A 47 -6.68 -4.22 2.96
C GLU A 47 -6.76 -2.77 3.43
N LEU A 48 -5.77 -2.30 4.18
CA LEU A 48 -5.76 -0.93 4.70
C LEU A 48 -5.54 0.13 3.62
N ALA A 49 -4.73 -0.17 2.59
CA ALA A 49 -4.57 0.74 1.46
C ALA A 49 -5.86 0.93 0.66
N ALA A 50 -6.72 -0.10 0.58
CA ALA A 50 -8.05 0.04 -0.03
C ALA A 50 -8.95 1.02 0.76
N ASP A 51 -8.73 1.13 2.07
CA ASP A 51 -9.42 2.07 2.97
C ASP A 51 -8.72 3.43 3.09
N GLY A 52 -7.77 3.74 2.19
CA GLY A 52 -7.02 5.01 2.20
C GLY A 52 -5.98 5.14 3.32
N LYS A 53 -5.60 4.02 3.95
CA LYS A 53 -4.65 3.98 5.07
C LYS A 53 -3.36 3.31 4.66
N ILE A 54 -2.23 3.83 5.13
CA ILE A 54 -0.91 3.21 4.94
C ILE A 54 -0.32 2.76 6.26
N LEU A 55 0.37 1.63 6.22
CA LEU A 55 1.20 1.17 7.34
C LEU A 55 2.59 1.76 7.20
N SER A 56 3.08 2.38 8.26
CA SER A 56 4.39 3.01 8.31
C SER A 56 5.17 2.55 9.54
N ASN A 57 6.49 2.61 9.45
CA ASN A 57 7.42 2.23 10.52
C ASN A 57 7.12 0.86 11.18
N PRO A 58 7.04 -0.25 10.41
CA PRO A 58 6.81 -1.56 10.98
C PRO A 58 8.04 -2.05 11.75
N VAL A 59 7.82 -2.39 13.03
CA VAL A 59 8.79 -2.94 13.95
C VAL A 59 8.40 -4.38 14.26
N TRP A 60 9.22 -5.32 13.80
CA TRP A 60 8.99 -6.75 13.96
C TRP A 60 9.63 -7.29 15.24
N SER A 61 8.96 -8.24 15.87
CA SER A 61 9.45 -9.02 17.00
C SER A 61 9.01 -10.47 16.86
N GLN A 62 9.77 -11.41 17.43
CA GLN A 62 9.46 -12.83 17.38
C GLN A 62 9.53 -13.43 18.78
N SER A 63 8.53 -14.23 19.14
CA SER A 63 8.52 -15.00 20.38
C SER A 63 7.78 -16.33 20.18
N LYS A 64 8.42 -17.45 20.53
CA LYS A 64 7.82 -18.80 20.52
C LYS A 64 7.09 -19.17 19.19
N GLY A 65 7.64 -18.76 18.04
CA GLY A 65 7.04 -19.05 16.72
C GLY A 65 5.88 -18.13 16.32
N VAL A 66 5.63 -17.08 17.10
CA VAL A 66 4.73 -15.97 16.77
C VAL A 66 5.58 -14.77 16.35
N TYR A 67 5.15 -14.12 15.28
CA TYR A 67 5.77 -12.94 14.67
C TYR A 67 4.83 -11.77 14.86
N SER A 68 5.20 -10.82 15.70
CA SER A 68 4.41 -9.63 15.98
C SER A 68 5.03 -8.42 15.30
N VAL A 69 4.21 -7.57 14.70
CA VAL A 69 4.63 -6.33 14.08
C VAL A 69 3.81 -5.18 14.65
N CYS A 70 4.50 -4.16 15.14
CA CYS A 70 3.90 -2.88 15.53
C CYS A 70 4.15 -1.86 14.41
N PHE A 71 3.15 -1.07 14.05
CA PHE A 71 3.23 -0.09 12.97
C PHE A 71 2.35 1.12 13.28
N VAL A 72 2.55 2.20 12.53
CA VAL A 72 1.71 3.38 12.57
C VAL A 72 0.82 3.41 11.34
N ILE A 73 -0.48 3.40 11.56
CA ILE A 73 -1.50 3.60 10.54
C ILE A 73 -1.59 5.11 10.29
N VAL A 74 -1.41 5.52 9.05
CA VAL A 74 -1.60 6.90 8.58
C VAL A 74 -2.80 6.92 7.65
N ASP A 75 -3.82 7.69 8.00
CA ASP A 75 -4.97 7.93 7.12
C ASP A 75 -4.64 9.08 6.15
N ILE A 76 -4.61 8.77 4.85
CA ILE A 76 -4.25 9.74 3.80
C ILE A 76 -5.44 10.65 3.45
N ALA A 77 -6.67 10.18 3.71
CA ALA A 77 -7.89 10.93 3.39
C ALA A 77 -8.30 11.89 4.53
N ALA A 78 -7.81 11.67 5.75
CA ALA A 78 -8.05 12.56 6.86
C ALA A 78 -7.31 13.90 6.65
N ALA A 79 -8.05 15.02 6.67
CA ALA A 79 -7.50 16.38 6.56
C ALA A 79 -6.45 16.68 7.65
N ASP A 80 -6.59 16.01 8.80
CA ASP A 80 -5.57 15.94 9.84
C ASP A 80 -4.97 14.54 9.82
N ALA A 81 -3.68 14.44 9.49
CA ALA A 81 -2.95 13.18 9.47
C ALA A 81 -3.07 12.48 10.83
N THR A 82 -4.00 11.52 10.93
CA THR A 82 -4.28 10.81 12.16
C THR A 82 -3.33 9.63 12.23
N TYR A 83 -2.41 9.66 13.20
CA TYR A 83 -1.44 8.60 13.43
C TYR A 83 -1.98 7.67 14.50
N THR A 84 -2.30 6.43 14.12
CA THR A 84 -2.73 5.40 15.06
C THR A 84 -1.68 4.30 15.15
N THR A 85 -1.07 4.13 16.32
CA THR A 85 -0.18 2.99 16.56
C THR A 85 -1.03 1.73 16.73
N ALA A 86 -0.73 0.71 15.95
CA ALA A 86 -1.38 -0.59 16.02
C ALA A 86 -0.33 -1.70 15.97
N GLY A 87 -0.73 -2.91 16.33
CA GLY A 87 0.10 -4.10 16.19
C GLY A 87 -0.73 -5.28 15.75
N VAL A 88 -0.09 -6.21 15.06
CA VAL A 88 -0.68 -7.49 14.69
C VAL A 88 0.34 -8.61 14.85
N SER A 89 -0.14 -9.78 15.23
CA SER A 89 0.68 -10.99 15.35
C SER A 89 0.27 -12.03 14.33
N PHE A 90 1.24 -12.80 13.87
CA PHE A 90 1.09 -13.91 12.95
C PHE A 90 1.78 -15.16 13.51
N LYS A 91 1.15 -16.32 13.37
CA LYS A 91 1.86 -17.60 13.48
C LYS A 91 2.79 -17.76 12.28
N GLY A 92 3.84 -18.58 12.40
CA GLY A 92 4.78 -18.85 11.29
C GLY A 92 4.15 -19.36 9.98
N ASN A 93 2.90 -19.83 10.00
CA ASN A 93 2.14 -20.22 8.81
C ASN A 93 1.39 -19.04 8.12
N GLY A 94 1.50 -17.81 8.63
CA GLY A 94 0.81 -16.62 8.13
C GLY A 94 -0.57 -16.37 8.75
N GLN A 95 -1.05 -17.22 9.66
CA GLN A 95 -2.33 -17.01 10.32
C GLN A 95 -2.24 -15.85 11.32
N ARG A 96 -3.11 -14.84 11.20
CA ARG A 96 -3.24 -13.74 12.19
C ARG A 96 -3.73 -14.27 13.55
N VAL A 97 -3.18 -13.71 14.62
CA VAL A 97 -3.39 -14.11 16.01
C VAL A 97 -3.41 -12.91 16.97
N TYR A 98 -3.86 -11.73 16.52
CA TYR A 98 -4.03 -10.48 17.28
C TYR A 98 -2.88 -9.48 17.19
#